data_AF-A0A819Q7A8-F1
#
_entry.id   AF-A0A819Q7A8-F1
#
_cell.length_a   1.000
_cell.length_b   1.000
_cell.length_c   1.000
_cell.angle_alpha   90.00
_cell.angle_beta   90.00
_cell.angle_gamma   90.00
#
_symmetry.space_group_name_H-M   'P 1'
#
loop_
_entity.id
_entity.type
_entity.pdbx_description
1 polymer ?
#
loop_
_entity_poly.entity_id
_entity_poly.type
_entity_poly.pdbx_seq_one_letter_code
_entity_poly.pdbx_strand_id
1 'polypeptide(L)'
;MNFISNTGKKKECSEWIKLTEERSYVPALVNIDLRKVLMTEDRCIIDDVHMANVLYERIKSYLPGIWIVGLNECLHGIYQRPDGHGETKTVQLYLNDNYKGGEITFLNYHDTKKNYSCKPRT
;
A
#
# COMPACT_ATOMS: atom_id res chain seq x y z
N MET A 1 -4.14 15.18 -1.99
CA MET A 1 -3.84 13.91 -1.27
C MET A 1 -4.87 13.78 -0.17
N ASN A 2 -5.64 12.70 -0.15
CA ASN A 2 -6.73 12.52 0.81
C ASN A 2 -6.26 11.55 1.90
N PHE A 3 -6.33 11.99 3.17
CA PHE A 3 -6.06 11.14 4.33
C PHE A 3 -7.39 10.57 4.82
N ILE A 4 -7.45 9.25 4.95
CA ILE A 4 -8.64 8.55 5.43
C ILE A 4 -8.26 7.89 6.75
N SER A 5 -8.81 8.38 7.85
CA SER A 5 -8.62 7.80 9.17
C SER A 5 -9.74 6.77 9.43
N ASN A 6 -9.39 5.49 9.45
CA ASN A 6 -10.27 4.44 9.96
C ASN A 6 -9.68 3.89 11.27
N THR A 7 -9.76 4.67 12.35
CA THR A 7 -9.20 4.39 13.69
C THR A 7 -9.86 3.19 14.41
N GLY A 8 -10.66 2.39 13.72
CA GLY A 8 -11.72 1.59 14.33
C GLY A 8 -11.36 0.17 14.82
N LYS A 9 -10.27 -0.47 14.39
CA LYS A 9 -10.04 -1.88 14.76
C LYS A 9 -8.55 -2.21 14.96
N LYS A 10 -7.95 -1.71 16.03
CA LYS A 10 -6.59 -2.09 16.47
C LYS A 10 -6.38 -3.62 16.49
N LYS A 11 -7.41 -4.36 16.89
CA LYS A 11 -7.41 -5.84 16.86
C LYS A 11 -7.20 -6.42 15.46
N GLU A 12 -7.88 -5.86 14.46
CA GLU A 12 -7.76 -6.33 13.07
C GLU A 12 -6.37 -6.04 12.51
N CYS A 13 -5.82 -4.85 12.79
CA CYS A 13 -4.44 -4.56 12.40
C CYS A 13 -3.44 -5.51 13.07
N SER A 14 -3.64 -5.86 14.35
CA SER A 14 -2.82 -6.86 15.04
C SER A 14 -2.95 -8.26 14.44
N GLU A 15 -4.16 -8.67 14.05
CA GLU A 15 -4.40 -9.94 13.35
C GLU A 15 -3.66 -9.99 12.01
N TRP A 16 -3.61 -8.87 11.28
CA TRP A 16 -2.90 -8.78 10.00
C TRP A 16 -1.38 -8.81 10.18
N ILE A 17 -0.85 -8.12 11.19
CA ILE A 17 0.57 -8.18 11.54
C ILE A 17 0.97 -9.63 11.89
N LYS A 18 0.17 -10.30 12.73
CA LYS A 18 0.41 -11.70 13.10
C LYS A 18 0.40 -12.62 11.87
N LEU A 19 -0.55 -12.43 10.97
CA LEU A 19 -0.63 -13.20 9.73
C LEU A 19 0.62 -13.01 8.86
N THR A 20 1.15 -11.78 8.76
CA THR A 20 2.37 -11.52 7.99
C THR A 20 3.62 -12.12 8.63
N GLU A 21 3.71 -12.10 9.97
CA GLU A 21 4.79 -12.76 10.72
C GLU A 21 4.76 -14.28 10.54
N GLU A 22 3.56 -14.90 10.54
CA GLU A 22 3.39 -16.33 10.29
C GLU A 22 3.80 -16.74 8.87
N ARG A 23 3.56 -15.88 7.87
CA ARG A 23 3.93 -16.14 6.46
C ARG A 23 5.41 -15.91 6.14
N SER A 24 6.16 -15.36 7.11
CA SER A 24 7.57 -14.96 6.99
C SER A 24 7.79 -13.84 5.97
N TYR A 25 8.80 -13.01 6.27
CA TYR A 25 9.21 -11.93 5.38
C TYR A 25 10.35 -12.41 4.47
N VAL A 26 10.42 -11.83 3.27
CA VAL A 26 11.49 -12.05 2.31
C VAL A 26 12.14 -10.72 1.93
N PRO A 27 13.41 -10.69 1.53
CA PRO A 27 14.05 -9.46 1.08
C PRO A 27 13.27 -8.80 -0.07
N ALA A 28 13.06 -7.48 0.04
CA ALA A 28 12.28 -6.70 -0.93
C ALA A 28 13.09 -6.35 -2.19
N LEU A 29 13.45 -7.39 -2.94
CA LEU A 29 14.17 -7.25 -4.20
C LEU A 29 13.22 -6.82 -5.33
N VAL A 30 13.59 -5.77 -6.05
CA VAL A 30 12.97 -5.37 -7.32
C VAL A 30 13.95 -5.57 -8.46
N ASN A 31 13.40 -5.91 -9.62
CA ASN A 31 14.17 -5.98 -10.85
C ASN A 31 14.29 -4.56 -11.42
N ILE A 32 15.52 -4.06 -11.49
CA ILE A 32 15.88 -2.85 -12.23
C ILE A 32 16.78 -3.30 -13.38
N ASP A 33 16.23 -3.28 -14.59
CA ASP A 33 16.84 -3.84 -15.80
C ASP A 33 17.26 -5.31 -15.61
N LEU A 34 18.58 -5.57 -15.66
CA LEU A 34 19.19 -6.89 -15.52
C LEU A 34 19.65 -7.19 -14.09
N ARG A 35 19.33 -6.35 -13.10
CA ARG A 35 19.80 -6.47 -11.71
C ARG A 35 18.65 -6.53 -10.72
N LYS A 36 18.86 -7.29 -9.64
CA LYS A 36 18.00 -7.24 -8.45
C LYS A 36 18.59 -6.23 -7.48
N VAL A 37 17.78 -5.24 -7.11
CA VAL A 37 18.17 -4.20 -6.14
C VAL A 37 17.23 -4.31 -4.94
N LEU A 38 17.82 -4.28 -3.75
CA LEU A 38 17.08 -4.20 -2.49
C LEU A 38 16.54 -2.78 -2.33
N MET A 39 15.22 -2.61 -2.28
CA MET A 39 14.59 -1.28 -2.09
C MET A 39 14.23 -1.00 -0.64
N THR A 40 13.78 -2.02 0.08
CA THR A 40 13.47 -1.99 1.51
C THR A 40 14.08 -3.22 2.17
N GLU A 41 14.09 -3.28 3.51
CA GLU A 41 14.66 -4.44 4.22
C GLU A 41 13.93 -5.72 3.81
N ASP A 42 12.67 -5.84 4.23
CA ASP A 42 11.91 -7.08 4.18
C ASP A 42 10.45 -6.81 3.82
N ARG A 43 9.82 -7.77 3.14
CA ARG A 43 8.43 -7.70 2.69
C ARG A 43 7.65 -9.00 2.87
N CYS A 44 6.35 -8.87 3.03
CA CYS A 44 5.40 -9.98 2.99
C CYS A 44 4.33 -9.68 1.94
N ILE A 45 4.15 -10.58 0.97
CA ILE A 45 3.14 -10.48 -0.08
C ILE A 45 2.07 -11.53 0.20
N ILE A 46 0.81 -11.09 0.34
CA ILE A 46 -0.34 -11.96 0.58
C ILE A 46 -1.18 -12.00 -0.69
N ASP A 47 -1.00 -13.02 -1.52
CA ASP A 47 -1.85 -13.23 -2.71
C ASP A 47 -3.13 -13.99 -2.32
N ASP A 48 -4.13 -13.25 -1.83
CA ASP A 48 -5.44 -13.80 -1.45
C ASP A 48 -6.58 -12.89 -1.94
N VAL A 49 -7.32 -13.37 -2.94
CA VAL A 49 -8.42 -12.63 -3.59
C VAL A 49 -9.57 -12.34 -2.63
N HIS A 50 -9.87 -13.27 -1.71
CA HIS A 50 -10.97 -13.10 -0.78
C HIS A 50 -10.65 -11.98 0.22
N MET A 51 -9.45 -12.02 0.80
CA MET A 51 -8.96 -10.96 1.68
C MET A 51 -8.87 -9.62 0.97
N ALA A 52 -8.41 -9.60 -0.29
CA ALA A 52 -8.35 -8.38 -1.10
C ALA A 52 -9.73 -7.77 -1.30
N ASN A 53 -10.74 -8.60 -1.57
CA ASN A 53 -12.12 -8.15 -1.73
C ASN A 53 -12.71 -7.61 -0.41
N VAL A 54 -12.45 -8.27 0.72
CA VAL A 54 -12.88 -7.78 2.05
C VAL A 54 -12.30 -6.40 2.33
N LEU A 55 -11.02 -6.18 2.01
CA LEU A 55 -10.37 -4.89 2.19
C LEU A 55 -10.92 -3.84 1.22
N TYR A 56 -11.09 -4.20 -0.06
CA TYR A 56 -11.69 -3.32 -1.07
C TYR A 56 -13.09 -2.85 -0.66
N GLU A 57 -13.96 -3.75 -0.24
CA GLU A 57 -15.31 -3.43 0.20
C GLU A 57 -15.34 -2.42 1.36
N ARG A 58 -14.31 -2.41 2.22
CA ARG A 58 -14.18 -1.46 3.32
C ARG A 58 -13.71 -0.08 2.89
N ILE A 59 -12.85 -0.02 1.87
CA ILE A 59 -12.25 1.25 1.45
C ILE A 59 -12.88 1.83 0.19
N LYS A 60 -13.73 1.09 -0.54
CA LYS A 60 -14.27 1.48 -1.84
C LYS A 60 -15.01 2.82 -1.84
N SER A 61 -15.64 3.19 -0.72
CA SER A 61 -16.31 4.49 -0.56
C SER A 61 -15.34 5.67 -0.58
N TYR A 62 -14.07 5.43 -0.28
CA TYR A 62 -13.01 6.43 -0.33
C TYR A 62 -12.20 6.38 -1.64
N LEU A 63 -12.40 5.35 -2.45
CA LEU A 63 -11.73 5.19 -3.72
C LEU A 63 -12.57 5.81 -4.85
N PRO A 64 -11.95 6.51 -5.82
CA PRO A 64 -12.67 6.97 -7.00
C PRO A 64 -12.96 5.77 -7.91
N GLY A 65 -14.23 5.56 -8.24
CA GLY A 65 -14.72 4.60 -9.25
C GLY A 65 -14.39 3.12 -9.00
N ILE A 66 -14.26 2.35 -10.09
CA ILE A 66 -14.14 0.88 -10.04
C ILE A 66 -12.66 0.48 -10.02
N TRP A 67 -12.32 -0.47 -9.14
CA TRP A 67 -10.96 -0.98 -8.97
C TRP A 67 -10.94 -2.49 -9.10
N ILE A 68 -9.94 -3.00 -9.83
CA ILE A 68 -9.51 -4.40 -9.73
C ILE A 68 -8.41 -4.46 -8.68
N VAL A 69 -8.59 -5.25 -7.62
CA VAL A 69 -7.71 -5.21 -6.44
C VAL A 69 -6.91 -6.49 -6.25
N GLY A 70 -5.66 -6.33 -5.83
CA GLY A 70 -4.81 -7.40 -5.29
C GLY A 70 -4.11 -6.92 -4.02
N LEU A 71 -3.81 -7.86 -3.12
CA LEU A 71 -3.03 -7.60 -1.92
C LEU A 71 -1.54 -7.80 -2.21
N ASN A 72 -0.76 -6.74 -2.06
CA ASN A 72 0.69 -6.78 -2.01
C ASN A 72 1.14 -6.13 -0.68
N GLU A 73 2.42 -5.77 -0.54
CA GLU A 73 2.92 -4.83 0.49
C GLU A 73 2.06 -3.56 0.63
N CYS A 74 1.24 -3.27 -0.39
CA CYS A 74 0.14 -2.30 -0.44
C CYS A 74 -1.05 -2.92 -1.20
N LEU A 75 -2.26 -2.39 -1.03
CA LEU A 75 -3.35 -2.74 -1.93
C LEU A 75 -3.08 -2.08 -3.29
N HIS A 76 -2.84 -2.90 -4.31
CA HIS A 76 -2.64 -2.44 -5.68
C HIS A 76 -3.92 -2.65 -6.47
N GLY A 77 -4.33 -1.62 -7.21
CA GLY A 77 -5.41 -1.80 -8.16
C GLY A 77 -5.34 -0.93 -9.39
N ILE A 78 -6.07 -1.37 -10.39
CA ILE A 78 -6.25 -0.66 -11.66
C ILE A 78 -7.56 0.11 -11.53
N TYR A 79 -7.47 1.44 -11.56
CA TYR A 79 -8.60 2.34 -11.66
C TYR A 79 -8.92 2.56 -13.13
N GLN A 80 -10.14 2.23 -13.55
CA GLN A 80 -10.63 2.58 -14.88
C GLN A 80 -11.41 3.89 -14.82
N ARG A 81 -10.95 4.88 -15.59
CA ARG A 81 -11.65 6.14 -15.79
C ARG A 81 -12.84 5.95 -16.75
N PRO A 82 -13.88 6.81 -16.66
CA PRO A 82 -15.04 6.75 -17.55
C PRO A 82 -14.73 6.92 -19.04
N ASP A 83 -13.59 7.52 -19.37
CA ASP A 83 -13.09 7.73 -20.74
C ASP A 83 -12.35 6.50 -21.32
N GLY A 84 -12.28 5.39 -20.58
CA GLY A 84 -11.60 4.16 -20.99
C GLY A 84 -10.10 4.13 -20.68
N HIS A 85 -9.52 5.19 -20.10
CA HIS A 85 -8.13 5.18 -19.66
C HIS A 85 -7.98 4.45 -18.31
N GLY A 86 -7.07 3.48 -18.25
CA GLY A 86 -6.68 2.81 -17.01
C GLY A 86 -5.49 3.50 -16.35
N GLU A 87 -5.57 3.75 -15.04
CA GLU A 87 -4.45 4.20 -14.22
C GLU A 87 -4.20 3.23 -13.08
N THR A 88 -2.95 2.85 -12.87
CA THR A 88 -2.57 2.11 -11.66
C THR A 88 -2.54 3.06 -10.48
N LYS A 89 -3.22 2.68 -9.40
CA LYS A 89 -3.21 3.43 -8.15
C LYS A 89 -2.85 2.50 -7.01
N THR A 90 -2.07 3.04 -6.07
CA THR A 90 -1.61 2.32 -4.88
C THR A 90 -2.29 2.89 -3.64
N VAL A 91 -2.79 2.02 -2.78
CA VAL A 91 -3.29 2.38 -1.45
C VAL A 91 -2.35 1.79 -0.41
N GLN A 92 -1.76 2.67 0.40
CA GLN A 92 -0.91 2.30 1.52
C GLN A 92 -1.68 2.46 2.83
N LEU A 93 -1.68 1.42 3.65
CA LEU A 93 -2.36 1.37 4.94
C LEU A 93 -1.33 1.23 6.05
N TYR A 94 -1.47 2.03 7.11
CA TYR A 94 -0.66 1.94 8.30
C TYR A 94 -1.36 1.06 9.32
N LEU A 95 -0.69 -0.01 9.78
CA LEU A 95 -1.27 -1.04 10.64
C LEU A 95 -0.90 -0.86 12.12
N ASN A 96 0.06 0.00 12.45
CA ASN A 96 0.53 0.24 13.80
C ASN A 96 0.68 1.74 14.07
N ASP A 97 0.70 2.09 15.37
CA ASP A 97 0.93 3.44 15.88
C ASP A 97 2.29 3.48 16.62
N ASN A 98 2.72 4.68 17.05
CA ASN A 98 3.88 4.88 17.95
C ASN A 98 5.24 4.36 17.42
N TYR A 99 5.44 4.37 16.11
CA TYR A 99 6.74 4.05 15.49
C TYR A 99 7.56 5.32 15.24
N LYS A 100 8.88 5.13 15.06
CA LYS A 100 9.79 6.19 14.61
C LYS A 100 10.07 5.99 13.12
N GLY A 101 9.76 6.98 12.28
CA GLY A 101 9.93 6.90 10.83
C GLY A 101 8.60 6.73 10.09
N GLY A 102 8.57 5.95 9.00
CA GLY A 102 7.37 5.61 8.23
C GLY A 102 6.77 6.75 7.38
N GLU A 103 7.49 7.87 7.26
CA GLU A 103 7.15 8.94 6.33
C GLU A 103 7.35 8.46 4.88
N ILE A 104 6.35 8.68 4.04
CA ILE A 104 6.46 8.39 2.60
C ILE A 104 6.96 9.65 1.90
N THR A 105 7.99 9.52 1.07
CA THR A 105 8.42 10.60 0.18
C THR A 105 8.04 10.27 -1.25
N PHE A 106 7.18 11.10 -1.84
CA PHE A 106 6.89 11.07 -3.27
C PHE A 106 8.01 11.81 -4.01
N LEU A 107 8.81 11.03 -4.74
CA LEU A 107 9.92 11.55 -5.53
C LEU A 107 9.39 12.09 -6.85
N ASN A 108 9.79 13.31 -7.20
CA ASN A 108 9.55 13.87 -8.52
C ASN A 108 10.80 13.66 -9.38
N TYR A 109 10.75 12.71 -10.30
CA TYR A 109 11.88 12.37 -11.17
C TYR A 109 12.19 13.45 -12.22
N HIS A 110 11.27 14.37 -12.49
CA HIS A 110 11.48 15.49 -13.42
C HIS A 110 12.01 16.76 -12.73
N ASP A 111 11.75 16.93 -11.43
CA ASP A 111 12.21 18.06 -10.62
C ASP A 111 12.52 17.59 -9.20
N THR A 112 13.75 17.13 -8.99
CA THR A 112 14.22 16.54 -7.73
C THR A 112 14.20 17.53 -6.55
N LYS A 113 13.98 18.83 -6.80
CA LYS A 113 13.79 19.85 -5.76
C LYS A 113 12.36 19.89 -5.21
N LYS A 114 11.41 19.19 -5.84
CA LYS A 114 10.00 19.10 -5.43
C LYS A 114 9.63 17.68 -5.00
N ASN A 115 10.25 17.22 -3.92
CA ASN A 115 9.79 16.02 -3.23
C ASN A 115 8.66 16.37 -2.26
N TYR A 116 7.65 15.52 -2.19
CA TYR A 116 6.52 15.71 -1.27
C TYR A 116 6.59 14.65 -0.17
N SER A 117 6.73 15.07 1.08
CA SER A 117 6.63 14.15 2.21
C SER A 117 5.19 14.03 2.68
N CYS A 118 4.79 12.80 2.99
CA CYS A 118 3.52 12.46 3.59
C CYS A 118 3.81 11.80 4.94
N LYS A 119 3.52 12.53 6.02
CA LYS A 119 3.54 11.96 7.36
C LYS A 119 2.18 11.33 7.66
N PRO A 120 2.12 10.03 7.96
CA PRO A 120 0.91 9.41 8.48
C PRO A 120 0.44 10.13 9.74
N ARG A 121 -0.88 10.34 9.87
CA ARG A 121 -1.48 10.82 11.11
C ARG A 121 -1.59 9.63 12.06
N THR A 122 -0.71 9.57 13.05
CA THR A 122 -0.80 8.67 14.20
C THR A 122 -1.72 9.24 15.26
#